data_AF-A0A950K655-F1
#
_entry.id   AF-A0A950K655-F1
#
_cell.length_a   1.000
_cell.length_b   1.000
_cell.length_c   1.000
_cell.angle_alpha   90.00
_cell.angle_beta   90.00
_cell.angle_gamma   90.00
#
_symmetry.space_group_name_H-M   'P 1'
#
loop_
_entity.id
_entity.type
_entity.pdbx_description
1 polymer ?
#
loop_
_entity_poly.entity_id
_entity_poly.type
_entity_poly.pdbx_seq_one_letter_code
_entity_poly.pdbx_strand_id
1 'polypeptide(L)'
;MPRNALFLGAIILAAANLVCMAAEPGFGTQVDALAAAAASGPGPCAFAESVPVLPASFDPATATGTPPATGPQAPPKIKSDLRAAFDIGPPFFRRQLCGLDGIFVTSGPASWGYRNIDTRQRFIALSLELWSGDPPSAIPLNVYENRVMAGLLRWPAGDPAPPEYLPATPSDGLMTVLAVLAHEFGHVLWADTFIEPPGSEPQYDRFCPGVFPAKAWIDVPAHKRWRHFGEVAGMPGAIPDSPGDDPNDPPAAGDPSYQDIRIERLLAALRGSRLRHAHKILARLHARNRPWPSLFGAFSPNEDFVETFTLFTLTHATPPLTSLPLQIPIGRRRISIRNIPATIAERPLLSALLQCFDNRFGGASP
;
A
#
# COMPACT_ATOMS: atom_id res chain seq x y z
N MET A 1 45.17 39.76 -43.49
CA MET A 1 45.92 40.53 -42.45
C MET A 1 44.89 41.24 -41.55
N PRO A 2 45.12 41.32 -40.22
CA PRO A 2 44.33 40.56 -39.23
C PRO A 2 43.66 41.39 -38.11
N ARG A 3 42.82 40.75 -37.27
CA ARG A 3 42.68 40.80 -35.78
C ARG A 3 41.23 40.41 -35.38
N ASN A 4 40.94 39.32 -34.67
CA ASN A 4 41.27 38.84 -33.31
C ASN A 4 40.17 39.14 -32.28
N ALA A 5 39.51 38.08 -31.78
CA ALA A 5 38.92 37.86 -30.43
C ALA A 5 37.93 36.67 -30.57
N LEU A 6 38.22 35.40 -30.28
CA LEU A 6 38.83 34.74 -29.11
C LEU A 6 38.04 34.99 -27.81
N PHE A 7 37.03 34.16 -27.57
CA PHE A 7 36.58 33.81 -26.22
C PHE A 7 36.81 32.32 -25.98
N LEU A 8 37.56 32.07 -24.91
CA LEU A 8 38.09 30.81 -24.42
C LEU A 8 37.39 30.48 -23.10
N GLY A 9 37.24 29.20 -22.77
CA GLY A 9 36.85 28.69 -21.44
C GLY A 9 36.00 27.43 -21.55
N ALA A 10 36.58 26.27 -21.82
CA ALA A 10 37.08 25.26 -20.84
C ALA A 10 35.92 24.60 -20.06
N ILE A 11 35.77 23.27 -20.03
CA ILE A 11 36.49 22.34 -19.15
C ILE A 11 36.26 20.90 -19.69
N ILE A 12 37.30 20.22 -20.20
CA ILE A 12 38.01 19.05 -19.61
C ILE A 12 37.12 17.82 -19.33
N LEU A 13 37.17 16.85 -20.23
CA LEU A 13 36.96 15.43 -19.93
C LEU A 13 38.34 14.82 -19.63
N ALA A 14 38.53 14.35 -18.41
CA ALA A 14 39.64 13.46 -18.06
C ALA A 14 39.08 12.25 -17.31
N ALA A 15 39.27 11.08 -17.91
CA ALA A 15 39.10 9.80 -17.25
C ALA A 15 40.31 9.53 -16.36
N ALA A 16 40.07 9.03 -15.15
CA ALA A 16 41.05 8.27 -14.38
C ALA A 16 40.33 7.30 -13.43
N ASN A 17 40.75 6.04 -13.50
CA ASN A 17 40.40 4.97 -12.57
C ASN A 17 40.85 5.32 -11.14
N LEU A 18 40.01 5.00 -10.15
CA LEU A 18 40.49 4.71 -8.79
C LEU A 18 39.53 3.72 -8.10
N VAL A 19 40.06 2.53 -7.84
CA VAL A 19 39.54 1.58 -6.87
C VAL A 19 39.63 2.22 -5.48
N CYS A 20 38.52 2.25 -4.75
CA CYS A 20 38.53 2.35 -3.30
C CYS A 20 37.38 1.50 -2.77
N MET A 21 37.70 0.27 -2.33
CA MET A 21 36.90 -0.41 -1.33
C MET A 21 36.99 0.42 -0.05
N ALA A 22 35.88 1.06 0.32
CA ALA A 22 35.65 1.47 1.69
C ALA A 22 34.74 0.40 2.31
N ALA A 23 35.21 -0.19 3.41
CA ALA A 23 34.43 -1.08 4.24
C ALA A 23 33.08 -0.41 4.57
N GLU A 24 31.98 -1.11 4.31
CA GLU A 24 30.67 -0.64 4.72
C GLU A 24 30.64 -0.50 6.24
N PRO A 25 30.11 0.61 6.79
CA PRO A 25 29.74 0.62 8.19
C PRO A 25 28.66 -0.45 8.37
N GLY A 26 28.92 -1.43 9.23
CA GLY A 26 28.01 -2.53 9.48
C GLY A 26 26.62 -2.03 9.90
N PHE A 27 25.66 -2.10 8.99
CA PHE A 27 24.22 -1.90 9.24
C PHE A 27 23.54 -3.15 9.84
N GLY A 28 24.29 -4.20 10.15
CA GLY A 28 23.79 -5.54 10.50
C GLY A 28 23.54 -5.79 11.99
N THR A 29 22.73 -4.99 12.68
CA THR A 29 22.30 -5.37 14.05
C THR A 29 20.81 -5.28 14.33
N GLN A 30 20.01 -4.57 13.52
CA GLN A 30 18.55 -4.46 13.76
C GLN A 30 17.66 -4.84 12.58
N VAL A 31 18.16 -4.77 11.33
CA VAL A 31 17.50 -5.47 10.22
C VAL A 31 17.40 -6.97 10.51
N ASP A 32 18.35 -7.51 11.27
CA ASP A 32 18.35 -8.88 11.77
C ASP A 32 17.35 -9.11 12.91
N ALA A 33 16.92 -8.09 13.67
CA ALA A 33 15.93 -8.28 14.75
C ALA A 33 14.52 -8.55 14.21
N LEU A 34 14.12 -7.84 13.14
CA LEU A 34 12.85 -8.09 12.43
C LEU A 34 12.87 -9.43 11.66
N ALA A 35 14.04 -9.83 11.13
CA ALA A 35 14.24 -11.12 10.49
C ALA A 35 14.40 -12.27 11.51
N ALA A 36 14.97 -12.02 12.69
CA ALA A 36 15.13 -13.01 13.77
C ALA A 36 13.82 -13.26 14.52
N ALA A 37 12.97 -12.22 14.68
CA ALA A 37 11.56 -12.42 15.04
C ALA A 37 10.81 -13.26 13.99
N ALA A 38 11.32 -13.33 12.75
CA ALA A 38 10.80 -14.23 11.73
C ALA A 38 11.37 -15.66 11.80
N ALA A 39 12.45 -15.91 12.56
CA ALA A 39 13.13 -17.20 12.62
C ALA A 39 12.76 -18.05 13.86
N SER A 40 12.21 -17.47 14.92
CA SER A 40 11.62 -18.25 16.02
C SER A 40 10.28 -18.84 15.58
N GLY A 41 10.16 -20.17 15.63
CA GLY A 41 8.95 -20.88 15.24
C GLY A 41 7.71 -20.35 15.99
N PRO A 42 6.53 -20.32 15.34
CA PRO A 42 5.33 -19.77 15.96
C PRO A 42 4.89 -20.67 17.10
N GLY A 43 5.28 -20.35 18.33
CA GLY A 43 4.41 -20.66 19.46
C GLY A 43 3.04 -20.05 19.19
N PRO A 44 1.92 -20.68 19.58
CA PRO A 44 0.61 -20.09 19.39
C PRO A 44 0.54 -18.78 20.18
N CYS A 45 0.71 -17.65 19.49
CA CYS A 45 0.49 -16.35 20.11
C CYS A 45 -1.02 -16.14 20.23
N ALA A 46 -1.43 -15.52 21.34
CA ALA A 46 -2.82 -15.26 21.69
C ALA A 46 -3.43 -14.10 20.88
N PHE A 47 -3.12 -14.00 19.57
CA PHE A 47 -3.40 -12.84 18.72
C PHE A 47 -4.86 -12.36 18.77
N ALA A 48 -5.82 -13.29 18.80
CA ALA A 48 -7.25 -12.99 18.78
C ALA A 48 -7.98 -13.36 20.07
N GLU A 49 -7.27 -13.71 21.15
CA GLU A 49 -7.91 -14.15 22.41
C GLU A 49 -8.51 -12.98 23.19
N SER A 50 -7.84 -11.82 23.17
CA SER A 50 -8.29 -10.57 23.79
C SER A 50 -8.27 -9.44 22.78
N VAL A 51 -9.45 -9.09 22.27
CA VAL A 51 -9.63 -8.01 21.27
C VAL A 51 -10.66 -7.03 21.84
N PRO A 52 -10.23 -5.98 22.54
CA PRO A 52 -11.14 -4.99 23.09
C PRO A 52 -11.73 -4.09 21.99
N VAL A 53 -12.97 -3.65 22.21
CA VAL A 53 -13.63 -2.64 21.39
C VAL A 53 -13.32 -1.26 21.95
N LEU A 54 -12.78 -0.41 21.09
CA LEU A 54 -12.46 0.98 21.44
C LEU A 54 -13.72 1.84 21.43
N PRO A 55 -13.85 2.77 22.40
CA PRO A 55 -14.92 3.74 22.39
C PRO A 55 -14.76 4.68 21.19
N ALA A 56 -15.88 5.17 20.65
CA ALA A 56 -15.89 6.12 19.54
C ALA A 56 -15.12 7.43 19.84
N SER A 57 -14.89 7.73 21.12
CA SER A 57 -14.12 8.89 21.58
C SER A 57 -12.60 8.69 21.50
N PHE A 58 -12.12 7.46 21.24
CA PHE A 58 -10.69 7.23 21.06
C PHE A 58 -10.25 7.74 19.68
N ASP A 59 -9.39 8.76 19.68
CA ASP A 59 -8.80 9.33 18.48
C ASP A 59 -7.31 8.98 18.40
N PRO A 60 -6.91 8.06 17.51
CA PRO A 60 -5.51 7.69 17.35
C PRO A 60 -4.62 8.84 16.82
N ALA A 61 -5.21 9.87 16.18
CA ALA A 61 -4.46 11.01 15.64
C ALA A 61 -3.88 11.91 16.74
N THR A 62 -4.58 11.99 17.88
CA THR A 62 -4.18 12.80 19.04
C THR A 62 -3.64 11.95 20.19
N ALA A 63 -3.75 10.62 20.11
CA ALA A 63 -3.25 9.70 21.12
C ALA A 63 -1.71 9.67 21.16
N THR A 64 -1.16 9.88 22.35
CA THR A 64 0.28 9.75 22.65
C THR A 64 0.63 8.51 23.45
N GLY A 65 -0.36 7.69 23.81
CA GLY A 65 -0.19 6.54 24.69
C GLY A 65 -0.79 5.24 24.15
N THR A 66 -0.78 4.22 25.00
CA THR A 66 -1.41 2.92 24.75
C THR A 66 -2.93 3.10 24.63
N PRO A 67 -3.56 2.58 23.56
CA PRO A 67 -5.02 2.57 23.47
C PRO A 67 -5.65 1.85 24.67
N PRO A 68 -6.82 2.27 25.16
CA PRO A 68 -7.43 1.70 26.35
C PRO A 68 -7.83 0.22 26.11
N ALA A 69 -7.17 -0.70 26.80
CA ALA A 69 -7.44 -2.14 26.70
C ALA A 69 -8.60 -2.61 27.59
N THR A 70 -9.23 -1.71 28.35
CA THR A 70 -10.30 -2.02 29.32
C THR A 70 -11.71 -2.01 28.73
N GLY A 71 -11.84 -1.82 27.42
CA GLY A 71 -13.12 -1.84 26.72
C GLY A 71 -13.82 -3.22 26.73
N PRO A 72 -15.10 -3.26 26.35
CA PRO A 72 -15.81 -4.53 26.18
C PRO A 72 -15.10 -5.37 25.11
N GLN A 73 -15.11 -6.69 25.28
CA GLN A 73 -14.49 -7.61 24.33
C GLN A 73 -15.29 -7.64 23.02
N ALA A 74 -14.58 -7.80 21.90
CA ALA A 74 -15.19 -7.96 20.59
C ALA A 74 -16.14 -9.18 20.56
N PRO A 75 -17.25 -9.11 19.82
CA PRO A 75 -18.18 -10.21 19.65
C PRO A 75 -17.49 -11.53 19.25
N PRO A 76 -17.99 -12.71 19.69
CA PRO A 76 -17.37 -14.00 19.38
C PRO A 76 -17.13 -14.23 17.88
N LYS A 77 -18.05 -13.79 17.03
CA LYS A 77 -17.93 -13.90 15.57
C LYS A 77 -16.75 -13.09 15.01
N ILE A 78 -16.53 -11.86 15.50
CA ILE A 78 -15.39 -11.04 15.09
C ILE A 78 -14.07 -11.71 15.48
N LYS A 79 -13.98 -12.22 16.72
CA LYS A 79 -12.79 -12.95 17.19
C LYS A 79 -12.53 -14.21 16.36
N SER A 80 -13.59 -14.93 15.98
CA SER A 80 -13.49 -16.09 15.10
C SER A 80 -13.01 -15.72 13.70
N ASP A 81 -13.51 -14.64 13.10
CA ASP A 81 -13.09 -14.19 11.77
C ASP A 81 -11.64 -13.68 11.80
N LEU A 82 -11.22 -12.95 12.84
CA LEU A 82 -9.83 -12.55 13.07
C LEU A 82 -8.90 -13.75 13.19
N ARG A 83 -9.31 -14.77 13.95
CA ARG A 83 -8.53 -16.00 14.09
C ARG A 83 -8.40 -16.74 12.77
N ALA A 84 -9.50 -16.90 12.04
CA ALA A 84 -9.49 -17.56 10.74
C ALA A 84 -8.64 -16.79 9.71
N ALA A 85 -8.71 -15.46 9.68
CA ALA A 85 -7.85 -14.63 8.85
C ALA A 85 -6.36 -14.76 9.22
N PHE A 86 -6.04 -14.78 10.52
CA PHE A 86 -4.69 -15.05 11.00
C PHE A 86 -4.20 -16.42 10.52
N ASP A 87 -5.04 -17.47 10.61
CA ASP A 87 -4.66 -18.83 10.27
C ASP A 87 -4.39 -19.04 8.76
N ILE A 88 -5.07 -18.31 7.87
CA ILE A 88 -4.78 -18.33 6.42
C ILE A 88 -3.62 -17.41 6.02
N GLY A 89 -3.16 -16.53 6.92
CA GLY A 89 -2.06 -15.61 6.66
C GLY A 89 -0.71 -16.33 6.52
N PRO A 90 0.21 -15.83 5.68
CA PRO A 90 1.52 -16.45 5.52
C PRO A 90 2.33 -16.43 6.84
N PRO A 91 3.25 -17.40 7.05
CA PRO A 91 4.02 -17.49 8.29
C PRO A 91 4.75 -16.20 8.70
N PHE A 92 5.32 -15.45 7.73
CA PHE A 92 5.98 -14.19 8.03
C PHE A 92 4.99 -13.18 8.63
N PHE A 93 3.79 -13.08 8.09
CA PHE A 93 2.81 -12.11 8.53
C PHE A 93 2.22 -12.49 9.88
N ARG A 94 1.96 -13.78 10.12
CA ARG A 94 1.53 -14.27 11.43
C ARG A 94 2.53 -13.89 12.54
N ARG A 95 3.84 -14.01 12.30
CA ARG A 95 4.88 -13.59 13.26
C ARG A 95 4.87 -12.08 13.51
N GLN A 96 4.65 -11.28 12.46
CA GLN A 96 4.50 -9.84 12.61
C GLN A 96 3.28 -9.48 13.47
N LEU A 97 2.13 -10.11 13.21
CA LEU A 97 0.92 -9.94 14.01
C LEU A 97 1.11 -10.37 15.48
N CYS A 98 1.86 -11.45 15.73
CA CYS A 98 2.23 -11.85 17.09
C CYS A 98 3.13 -10.83 17.80
N GLY A 99 3.80 -9.94 17.06
CA GLY A 99 4.65 -8.88 17.62
C GLY A 99 3.88 -7.61 17.99
N LEU A 100 2.58 -7.52 17.71
CA LEU A 100 1.76 -6.38 18.08
C LEU A 100 1.57 -6.30 19.60
N ASP A 101 1.56 -5.09 20.13
CA ASP A 101 1.23 -4.80 21.53
C ASP A 101 -0.29 -4.79 21.77
N GLY A 102 -1.09 -4.65 20.72
CA GLY A 102 -2.54 -4.79 20.81
C GLY A 102 -3.25 -4.71 19.46
N ILE A 103 -4.32 -5.49 19.36
CA ILE A 103 -5.31 -5.41 18.28
C ILE A 103 -6.65 -4.99 18.87
N PHE A 104 -7.35 -4.10 18.16
CA PHE A 104 -8.61 -3.54 18.61
C PHE A 104 -9.68 -3.64 17.53
N VAL A 105 -10.92 -3.48 17.96
CA VAL A 105 -12.05 -3.20 17.08
C VAL A 105 -12.52 -1.79 17.35
N THR A 106 -12.65 -0.95 16.33
CA THR A 106 -13.13 0.42 16.49
C THR A 106 -14.57 0.54 16.01
N SER A 107 -15.35 1.30 16.77
CA SER A 107 -16.71 1.69 16.39
C SER A 107 -16.74 2.83 15.37
N GLY A 108 -15.59 3.44 15.09
CA GLY A 108 -15.45 4.41 14.01
C GLY A 108 -15.48 3.77 12.61
N PRO A 109 -15.70 4.59 11.56
CA PRO A 109 -15.81 4.11 10.19
C PRO A 109 -14.46 3.69 9.59
N ALA A 110 -13.34 4.06 10.22
CA ALA A 110 -11.99 3.82 9.71
C ALA A 110 -11.22 2.86 10.61
N SER A 111 -10.57 1.89 9.97
CA SER A 111 -9.47 1.13 10.56
C SER A 111 -8.21 2.02 10.66
N TRP A 112 -7.23 1.63 11.47
CA TRP A 112 -5.96 2.34 11.58
C TRP A 112 -4.82 1.45 12.06
N GLY A 113 -3.59 1.82 11.66
CA GLY A 113 -2.33 1.36 12.23
C GLY A 113 -1.63 2.47 13.02
N TYR A 114 -1.08 2.15 14.18
CA TYR A 114 -0.48 3.11 15.10
C TYR A 114 0.83 2.57 15.70
N ARG A 115 1.91 3.33 15.50
CA ARG A 115 3.21 3.11 16.13
C ARG A 115 3.46 4.24 17.12
N ASN A 116 3.52 3.92 18.41
CA ASN A 116 3.85 4.90 19.43
C ASN A 116 5.32 5.30 19.28
N ILE A 117 5.59 6.59 19.07
CA ILE A 117 6.95 7.10 18.84
C ILE A 117 7.81 7.05 20.11
N ASP A 118 7.20 7.21 21.27
CA ASP A 118 7.92 7.29 22.55
C ASP A 118 8.22 5.89 23.09
N THR A 119 7.23 4.99 23.02
CA THR A 119 7.32 3.64 23.60
C THR A 119 7.66 2.55 22.58
N ARG A 120 7.67 2.87 21.28
CA ARG A 120 7.83 1.91 20.16
C ARG A 120 6.74 0.83 20.08
N GLN A 121 5.65 0.99 20.83
CA GLN A 121 4.57 0.01 20.82
C GLN A 121 3.75 0.06 19.53
N ARG A 122 3.25 -1.09 19.11
CA ARG A 122 2.61 -1.34 17.83
C ARG A 122 1.16 -1.76 18.04
N PHE A 123 0.24 -1.01 17.45
CA PHE A 123 -1.19 -1.26 17.59
C PHE A 123 -1.89 -1.16 16.25
N ILE A 124 -2.96 -1.92 16.08
CA ILE A 124 -3.89 -1.78 14.95
C ILE A 124 -5.33 -1.84 15.45
N ALA A 125 -6.25 -1.18 14.76
CA ALA A 125 -7.68 -1.35 14.98
C ALA A 125 -8.45 -1.54 13.68
N LEU A 126 -9.43 -2.43 13.70
CA LEU A 126 -10.28 -2.72 12.56
C LEU A 126 -11.69 -2.13 12.77
N SER A 127 -12.24 -1.48 11.75
CA SER A 127 -13.60 -0.94 11.81
C SER A 127 -14.65 -2.04 11.95
N LEU A 128 -15.63 -1.81 12.83
CA LEU A 128 -16.82 -2.67 12.93
C LEU A 128 -17.60 -2.78 11.61
N GLU A 129 -17.47 -1.81 10.70
CA GLU A 129 -18.18 -1.81 9.43
C GLU A 129 -17.78 -3.00 8.53
N LEU A 130 -16.63 -3.64 8.77
CA LEU A 130 -16.24 -4.86 8.07
C LEU A 130 -17.25 -6.00 8.28
N TRP A 131 -17.90 -6.06 9.44
CA TRP A 131 -18.85 -7.12 9.82
C TRP A 131 -20.32 -6.75 9.62
N SER A 132 -20.61 -5.85 8.67
CA SER A 132 -21.97 -5.38 8.36
C SER A 132 -22.79 -6.32 7.44
N GLY A 133 -22.37 -7.58 7.28
CA GLY A 133 -23.19 -8.61 6.62
C GLY A 133 -24.43 -8.99 7.43
N ASP A 134 -25.39 -9.65 6.79
CA ASP A 134 -26.57 -10.25 7.44
C ASP A 134 -26.62 -11.76 7.10
N PRO A 135 -26.35 -12.67 8.06
CA PRO A 135 -26.02 -12.43 9.46
C PRO A 135 -24.65 -11.72 9.63
N PRO A 136 -24.34 -11.11 10.79
CA PRO A 136 -23.09 -10.38 11.04
C PRO A 136 -21.86 -11.21 10.66
N SER A 137 -21.23 -10.85 9.54
CA SER A 137 -20.05 -11.50 9.00
C SER A 137 -19.21 -10.50 8.23
N ALA A 138 -17.92 -10.76 8.14
CA ALA A 138 -17.04 -9.98 7.28
C ALA A 138 -17.58 -9.95 5.82
N ILE A 139 -17.68 -8.76 5.24
CA ILE A 139 -18.11 -8.56 3.85
C ILE A 139 -17.06 -9.11 2.86
N PRO A 140 -17.44 -9.57 1.66
CA PRO A 140 -16.48 -9.99 0.63
C PRO A 140 -15.52 -8.88 0.18
N LEU A 141 -14.31 -9.25 -0.26
CA LEU A 141 -13.24 -8.30 -0.56
C LEU A 141 -13.64 -7.26 -1.60
N ASN A 142 -14.33 -7.65 -2.67
CA ASN A 142 -14.78 -6.71 -3.69
C ASN A 142 -15.81 -5.69 -3.15
N VAL A 143 -16.65 -6.10 -2.20
CA VAL A 143 -17.61 -5.20 -1.53
C VAL A 143 -16.86 -4.19 -0.66
N TYR A 144 -15.84 -4.63 0.06
CA TYR A 144 -14.96 -3.76 0.83
C TYR A 144 -14.23 -2.75 -0.06
N GLU A 145 -13.57 -3.20 -1.12
CA GLU A 145 -12.83 -2.36 -2.07
C GLU A 145 -13.74 -1.33 -2.76
N ASN A 146 -14.97 -1.72 -3.10
CA ASN A 146 -15.97 -0.79 -3.62
C ASN A 146 -16.37 0.29 -2.59
N ARG A 147 -16.46 -0.04 -1.30
CA ARG A 147 -16.72 0.95 -0.23
C ARG A 147 -15.53 1.89 -0.05
N VAL A 148 -14.31 1.36 -0.04
CA VAL A 148 -13.07 2.15 0.03
C VAL A 148 -13.00 3.12 -1.14
N MET A 149 -13.16 2.62 -2.38
CA MET A 149 -13.14 3.45 -3.58
C MET A 149 -14.27 4.51 -3.59
N ALA A 150 -15.49 4.15 -3.16
CA ALA A 150 -16.59 5.08 -3.06
C ALA A 150 -16.33 6.19 -2.02
N GLY A 151 -15.78 5.84 -0.85
CA GLY A 151 -15.42 6.80 0.18
C GLY A 151 -14.32 7.78 -0.27
N LEU A 152 -13.33 7.28 -0.99
CA LEU A 152 -12.17 8.04 -1.47
C LEU A 152 -12.50 8.96 -2.63
N LEU A 153 -13.04 8.38 -3.71
CA LEU A 153 -13.23 9.09 -4.95
C LEU A 153 -14.55 9.86 -4.98
N ARG A 154 -15.51 9.49 -4.10
CA ARG A 154 -16.88 10.02 -4.11
C ARG A 154 -17.45 10.05 -5.52
N TRP A 155 -17.28 8.94 -6.23
CA TRP A 155 -17.51 8.86 -7.67
C TRP A 155 -18.97 9.22 -7.99
N PRO A 156 -19.25 10.28 -8.78
CA PRO A 156 -20.62 10.65 -9.09
C PRO A 156 -21.32 9.59 -9.94
N ALA A 157 -22.57 9.28 -9.63
CA ALA A 157 -23.41 8.52 -10.55
C ALA A 157 -23.54 9.27 -11.89
N GLY A 158 -23.46 8.57 -13.03
CA GLY A 158 -23.55 9.19 -14.36
C GLY A 158 -23.20 8.25 -15.51
N ASP A 159 -23.11 8.81 -16.73
CA ASP A 159 -22.52 8.14 -17.90
C ASP A 159 -21.11 8.73 -18.18
N PRO A 160 -20.05 7.91 -18.10
CA PRO A 160 -20.07 6.48 -17.84
C PRO A 160 -20.27 6.15 -16.35
N ALA A 161 -20.83 4.96 -16.07
CA ALA A 161 -21.11 4.46 -14.73
C ALA A 161 -19.83 4.41 -13.88
N PRO A 162 -19.91 4.49 -12.54
CA PRO A 162 -18.74 4.38 -11.68
C PRO A 162 -17.93 3.09 -11.94
N PRO A 163 -16.60 3.12 -11.75
CA PRO A 163 -15.79 1.91 -11.72
C PRO A 163 -16.23 1.00 -10.57
N GLU A 164 -16.03 -0.30 -10.74
CA GLU A 164 -16.50 -1.32 -9.78
C GLU A 164 -15.52 -2.49 -9.71
N TYR A 165 -15.18 -2.91 -8.49
CA TYR A 165 -14.51 -4.18 -8.26
C TYR A 165 -15.49 -5.34 -8.38
N LEU A 166 -15.15 -6.28 -9.26
CA LEU A 166 -15.82 -7.56 -9.45
C LEU A 166 -15.39 -8.55 -8.35
N PRO A 167 -16.15 -9.64 -8.13
CA PRO A 167 -15.80 -10.66 -7.14
C PRO A 167 -14.35 -11.14 -7.26
N ALA A 168 -13.69 -11.29 -6.12
CA ALA A 168 -12.30 -11.70 -6.02
C ALA A 168 -12.14 -13.23 -6.18
N THR A 169 -10.93 -13.76 -6.09
CA THR A 169 -10.69 -15.20 -5.97
C THR A 169 -9.54 -15.46 -5.01
N PRO A 170 -9.81 -15.99 -3.79
CA PRO A 170 -11.15 -16.23 -3.21
C PRO A 170 -11.94 -14.93 -2.95
N SER A 171 -13.27 -15.03 -2.92
CA SER A 171 -14.19 -13.89 -2.70
C SER A 171 -14.98 -14.04 -1.39
N ASP A 172 -14.28 -14.24 -0.28
CA ASP A 172 -14.91 -14.37 1.04
C ASP A 172 -14.52 -13.22 1.99
N GLY A 173 -15.19 -13.18 3.14
CA GLY A 173 -14.91 -12.19 4.18
C GLY A 173 -13.59 -12.43 4.94
N LEU A 174 -13.03 -13.64 4.89
CA LEU A 174 -11.74 -13.91 5.52
C LEU A 174 -10.62 -13.19 4.78
N MET A 175 -10.67 -13.21 3.46
CA MET A 175 -9.73 -12.47 2.62
C MET A 175 -9.82 -10.95 2.86
N THR A 176 -11.02 -10.42 3.12
CA THR A 176 -11.21 -9.02 3.55
C THR A 176 -10.54 -8.73 4.88
N VAL A 177 -10.78 -9.55 5.91
CA VAL A 177 -10.19 -9.35 7.23
C VAL A 177 -8.67 -9.44 7.15
N LEU A 178 -8.13 -10.39 6.37
CA LEU A 178 -6.69 -10.50 6.13
C LEU A 178 -6.14 -9.27 5.41
N ALA A 179 -6.84 -8.75 4.40
CA ALA A 179 -6.45 -7.55 3.66
C ALA A 179 -6.35 -6.33 4.60
N VAL A 180 -7.36 -6.11 5.44
CA VAL A 180 -7.36 -4.98 6.39
C VAL A 180 -6.29 -5.17 7.46
N LEU A 181 -6.11 -6.38 8.00
CA LEU A 181 -5.01 -6.66 8.93
C LEU A 181 -3.65 -6.30 8.31
N ALA A 182 -3.42 -6.71 7.06
CA ALA A 182 -2.17 -6.45 6.35
C ALA A 182 -1.99 -4.95 6.05
N HIS A 183 -3.06 -4.26 5.67
CA HIS A 183 -3.05 -2.81 5.44
C HIS A 183 -2.69 -2.05 6.73
N GLU A 184 -3.41 -2.29 7.83
CA GLU A 184 -3.15 -1.57 9.08
C GLU A 184 -1.79 -1.90 9.68
N PHE A 185 -1.36 -3.17 9.59
CA PHE A 185 0.00 -3.53 9.97
C PHE A 185 1.04 -2.90 9.03
N GLY A 186 0.73 -2.74 7.75
CA GLY A 186 1.58 -2.07 6.77
C GLY A 186 1.99 -0.67 7.22
N HIS A 187 1.06 0.09 7.83
CA HIS A 187 1.38 1.41 8.40
C HIS A 187 2.38 1.33 9.56
N VAL A 188 2.23 0.32 10.42
CA VAL A 188 3.21 0.05 11.49
C VAL A 188 4.56 -0.35 10.91
N LEU A 189 4.56 -1.25 9.91
CA LEU A 189 5.76 -1.72 9.24
C LEU A 189 6.48 -0.59 8.50
N TRP A 190 5.76 0.34 7.89
CA TRP A 190 6.30 1.54 7.29
C TRP A 190 7.10 2.36 8.31
N ALA A 191 6.49 2.63 9.48
CA ALA A 191 7.16 3.36 10.55
C ALA A 191 8.43 2.63 11.02
N ASP A 192 8.36 1.32 11.21
CA ASP A 192 9.51 0.50 11.65
C ASP A 192 10.65 0.47 10.61
N THR A 193 10.27 0.52 9.34
CA THR A 193 11.21 0.40 8.22
C THR A 193 11.91 1.72 7.95
N PHE A 194 11.16 2.81 7.89
CA PHE A 194 11.68 4.08 7.40
C PHE A 194 11.94 5.11 8.50
N ILE A 195 11.32 5.02 9.67
CA ILE A 195 11.36 6.06 10.71
C ILE A 195 12.17 5.56 11.91
N GLU A 196 13.50 5.54 11.78
CA GLU A 196 14.42 5.19 12.87
C GLU A 196 15.49 6.28 13.06
N PRO A 197 15.66 6.85 14.27
CA PRO A 197 14.84 6.60 15.46
C PRO A 197 13.39 7.08 15.29
N PRO A 198 12.43 6.54 16.07
CA PRO A 198 11.05 7.02 16.04
C PRO A 198 10.98 8.55 16.19
N GLY A 199 10.17 9.19 15.35
CA GLY A 199 10.08 10.66 15.29
C GLY A 199 11.09 11.34 14.37
N SER A 200 11.99 10.59 13.72
CA SER A 200 12.87 11.13 12.66
C SER A 200 12.13 11.33 11.34
N GLU A 201 12.82 11.95 10.37
CA GLU A 201 12.37 11.89 8.98
C GLU A 201 12.54 10.46 8.41
N PRO A 202 11.74 10.06 7.41
CA PRO A 202 11.86 8.75 6.77
C PRO A 202 13.17 8.59 5.99
N GLN A 203 13.81 7.43 6.16
CA GLN A 203 15.03 7.00 5.47
C GLN A 203 14.70 5.97 4.40
N TYR A 204 14.28 6.48 3.25
CA TYR A 204 13.72 5.73 2.13
C TYR A 204 14.66 4.69 1.49
N ASP A 205 15.96 4.84 1.68
CA ASP A 205 17.00 3.92 1.21
C ASP A 205 17.10 2.63 2.03
N ARG A 206 16.48 2.58 3.22
CA ARG A 206 16.52 1.40 4.11
C ARG A 206 15.75 0.19 3.60
N PHE A 207 14.84 0.37 2.65
CA PHE A 207 14.08 -0.71 2.05
C PHE A 207 14.15 -0.64 0.54
N CYS A 208 14.81 -1.64 -0.03
CA CYS A 208 14.96 -1.80 -1.48
C CYS A 208 15.56 -0.56 -2.16
N PRO A 209 16.82 -0.21 -1.82
CA PRO A 209 17.49 0.98 -2.34
C PRO A 209 17.47 1.00 -3.88
N GLY A 210 17.04 2.13 -4.44
CA GLY A 210 16.92 2.32 -5.90
C GLY A 210 15.68 1.70 -6.55
N VAL A 211 14.84 0.98 -5.80
CA VAL A 211 13.53 0.50 -6.28
C VAL A 211 12.42 1.33 -5.66
N PHE A 212 12.34 1.32 -4.33
CA PHE A 212 11.41 2.15 -3.57
C PHE A 212 12.20 3.30 -2.91
N PRO A 213 11.65 4.52 -2.85
CA PRO A 213 10.58 5.14 -3.64
C PRO A 213 11.12 5.75 -4.95
N ALA A 214 12.43 5.66 -5.20
CA ALA A 214 13.20 6.45 -6.17
C ALA A 214 12.67 6.44 -7.61
N LYS A 215 11.92 5.41 -8.01
CA LYS A 215 11.32 5.32 -9.35
C LYS A 215 9.89 5.83 -9.43
N ALA A 216 9.14 5.74 -8.34
CA ALA A 216 7.71 5.95 -8.31
C ALA A 216 7.32 7.31 -7.72
N TRP A 217 8.17 7.90 -6.88
CA TRP A 217 7.87 9.15 -6.18
C TRP A 217 9.00 10.16 -6.34
N ILE A 218 8.61 11.40 -6.64
CA ILE A 218 9.50 12.56 -6.70
C ILE A 218 9.10 13.50 -5.57
N ASP A 219 10.08 14.13 -4.91
CA ASP A 219 9.87 15.12 -3.85
C ASP A 219 8.95 14.60 -2.74
N VAL A 220 9.30 13.44 -2.17
CA VAL A 220 8.55 12.84 -1.08
C VAL A 220 8.47 13.83 0.09
N PRO A 221 7.27 14.29 0.49
CA PRO A 221 7.15 15.29 1.54
C PRO A 221 7.61 14.72 2.89
N ALA A 222 7.95 15.64 3.81
CA ALA A 222 8.19 15.30 5.20
C ALA A 222 7.05 14.46 5.78
N HIS A 223 7.42 13.52 6.64
CA HIS A 223 6.45 12.60 7.23
C HIS A 223 5.54 13.33 8.21
N LYS A 224 4.24 13.03 8.12
CA LYS A 224 3.28 13.41 9.16
C LYS A 224 3.12 12.27 10.13
N ARG A 225 3.17 12.56 11.43
CA ARG A 225 2.88 11.59 12.51
C ARG A 225 1.58 10.83 12.28
N TRP A 226 0.57 11.52 11.74
CA TRP A 226 -0.72 10.95 11.42
C TRP A 226 -1.09 11.31 9.98
N ARG A 227 -1.61 10.34 9.23
CA ARG A 227 -2.19 10.54 7.90
C ARG A 227 -3.65 10.14 7.92
N HIS A 228 -4.48 10.98 7.31
CA HIS A 228 -5.89 10.68 7.18
C HIS A 228 -6.16 9.86 5.92
N PHE A 229 -7.22 9.05 5.97
CA PHE A 229 -7.71 8.30 4.82
C PHE A 229 -7.93 9.21 3.60
N GLY A 230 -7.29 8.86 2.47
CA GLY A 230 -7.37 9.62 1.22
C GLY A 230 -6.50 10.87 1.16
N GLU A 231 -5.63 11.09 2.13
CA GLU A 231 -4.67 12.18 2.09
C GLU A 231 -3.62 11.92 0.99
N VAL A 232 -3.58 12.80 -0.01
CA VAL A 232 -2.56 12.76 -1.06
C VAL A 232 -1.26 13.37 -0.52
N ALA A 233 -0.14 12.65 -0.64
CA ALA A 233 1.17 13.14 -0.21
C ALA A 233 2.25 12.85 -1.25
N GLY A 234 2.87 13.93 -1.74
CA GLY A 234 3.88 13.86 -2.79
C GLY A 234 3.26 13.69 -4.17
N MET A 235 4.08 13.88 -5.20
CA MET A 235 3.66 13.63 -6.57
C MET A 235 4.29 12.32 -7.03
N PRO A 236 3.48 11.34 -7.48
CA PRO A 236 4.06 10.22 -8.19
C PRO A 236 4.86 10.76 -9.37
N GLY A 237 6.04 10.19 -9.58
CA GLY A 237 6.87 10.51 -10.73
C GLY A 237 6.05 10.38 -12.00
N ALA A 238 6.32 11.23 -12.98
CA ALA A 238 5.74 11.07 -14.30
C ALA A 238 6.34 9.80 -14.91
N ILE A 239 5.71 8.64 -14.68
CA ILE A 239 6.08 7.38 -15.33
C ILE A 239 5.50 7.47 -16.73
N PRO A 240 6.34 7.58 -17.78
CA PRO A 240 5.85 7.66 -19.16
C PRO A 240 5.13 6.36 -19.50
N ASP A 241 4.07 6.44 -20.30
CA ASP A 241 3.65 5.27 -21.07
C ASP A 241 4.71 5.10 -22.16
N SER A 242 5.62 4.15 -22.01
CA SER A 242 6.59 3.83 -23.04
C SER A 242 5.86 3.16 -24.23
N PRO A 243 6.18 3.52 -25.48
CA PRO A 243 5.61 2.85 -26.66
C PRO A 243 5.92 1.34 -26.60
N GLY A 244 4.88 0.52 -26.44
CA GLY A 244 5.01 -0.95 -26.34
C GLY A 244 4.64 -1.55 -24.97
N ASP A 245 4.32 -0.72 -23.98
CA ASP A 245 4.10 -1.13 -22.58
C ASP A 245 2.90 -2.06 -22.36
N ASP A 246 1.85 -1.89 -23.16
CA ASP A 246 0.78 -2.86 -23.28
C ASP A 246 0.35 -2.92 -24.75
N PRO A 247 0.79 -3.93 -25.53
CA PRO A 247 0.38 -4.04 -26.92
C PRO A 247 -1.13 -4.23 -27.06
N ASN A 248 -1.82 -4.64 -25.99
CA ASN A 248 -3.27 -4.81 -25.96
C ASN A 248 -4.02 -3.53 -25.52
N ASP A 249 -3.32 -2.52 -24.99
CA ASP A 249 -3.92 -1.25 -24.55
C ASP A 249 -3.01 -0.04 -24.82
N PRO A 250 -2.61 0.22 -26.08
CA PRO A 250 -1.78 1.35 -26.42
C PRO A 250 -2.48 2.67 -26.06
N PRO A 251 -1.73 3.74 -25.73
CA PRO A 251 -2.29 5.09 -25.60
C PRO A 251 -3.16 5.44 -26.81
N ALA A 252 -4.44 5.67 -26.57
CA ALA A 252 -5.41 5.98 -27.61
C ALA A 252 -5.58 7.51 -27.75
N ALA A 253 -6.09 7.95 -28.91
CA ALA A 253 -6.42 9.36 -29.11
C ALA A 253 -7.37 9.87 -28.00
N GLY A 254 -6.96 10.96 -27.34
CA GLY A 254 -7.68 11.58 -26.22
C GLY A 254 -7.44 10.92 -24.87
N ASP A 255 -6.47 10.01 -24.74
CA ASP A 255 -5.96 9.59 -23.44
C ASP A 255 -5.20 10.73 -22.75
N PRO A 256 -5.19 10.76 -21.39
CA PRO A 256 -4.44 11.75 -20.64
C PRO A 256 -2.96 11.70 -21.03
N SER A 257 -2.30 12.87 -21.04
CA SER A 257 -0.84 12.88 -21.15
C SER A 257 -0.23 12.16 -19.95
N TYR A 258 1.00 11.67 -20.05
CA TYR A 258 1.66 11.01 -18.91
C TYR A 258 1.77 11.92 -17.67
N GLN A 259 1.79 13.24 -17.86
CA GLN A 259 1.77 14.23 -16.78
C GLN A 259 0.40 14.31 -16.09
N ASP A 260 -0.67 13.90 -16.78
CA ASP A 260 -2.03 13.88 -16.28
C ASP A 260 -2.43 12.55 -15.62
N ILE A 261 -1.60 11.52 -15.71
CA ILE A 261 -1.83 10.21 -15.06
C ILE A 261 -1.38 10.30 -13.59
N ARG A 262 -2.15 11.06 -12.80
CA ARG A 262 -1.88 11.32 -11.36
C ARG A 262 -3.18 11.37 -10.55
N ILE A 263 -3.10 11.07 -9.26
CA ILE A 263 -4.27 11.01 -8.39
C ILE A 263 -4.96 12.38 -8.25
N GLU A 264 -4.20 13.47 -8.19
CA GLU A 264 -4.73 14.83 -8.09
C GLU A 264 -5.51 15.22 -9.36
N ARG A 265 -5.05 14.74 -10.52
CA ARG A 265 -5.72 14.95 -11.81
C ARG A 265 -7.00 14.13 -11.90
N LEU A 266 -7.01 12.90 -11.38
CA LEU A 266 -8.22 12.10 -11.21
C LEU A 266 -9.25 12.84 -10.33
N LEU A 267 -8.84 13.27 -9.13
CA LEU A 267 -9.70 13.99 -8.19
C LEU A 267 -10.20 15.33 -8.76
N ALA A 268 -9.35 16.06 -9.51
CA ALA A 268 -9.77 17.28 -10.21
C ALA A 268 -10.76 17.00 -11.34
N ALA A 269 -10.63 15.88 -12.06
CA ALA A 269 -11.58 15.47 -13.08
C ALA A 269 -12.95 15.12 -12.47
N LEU A 270 -12.97 14.39 -11.35
CA LEU A 270 -14.19 14.04 -10.63
C LEU A 270 -14.91 15.28 -10.09
N ARG A 271 -14.20 16.20 -9.42
CA ARG A 271 -14.77 17.48 -8.94
C ARG A 271 -15.34 18.33 -10.07
N GLY A 272 -14.71 18.30 -11.24
CA GLY A 272 -15.18 19.01 -12.44
C GLY A 272 -16.25 18.26 -13.24
N SER A 273 -16.79 17.14 -12.74
CA SER A 273 -17.75 16.27 -13.45
C SER A 273 -17.27 15.78 -14.83
N ARG A 274 -15.95 15.70 -15.04
CA ARG A 274 -15.32 15.22 -16.28
C ARG A 274 -15.17 13.69 -16.24
N LEU A 275 -16.28 12.98 -16.08
CA LEU A 275 -16.29 11.53 -15.77
C LEU A 275 -15.54 10.67 -16.79
N ARG A 276 -15.68 10.95 -18.09
CA ARG A 276 -14.93 10.20 -19.13
C ARG A 276 -13.42 10.37 -19.00
N HIS A 277 -12.96 11.55 -18.62
CA HIS A 277 -11.54 11.82 -18.42
C HIS A 277 -11.04 11.17 -17.12
N ALA A 278 -11.84 11.21 -16.04
CA ALA A 278 -11.54 10.50 -14.79
C ALA A 278 -11.37 8.99 -15.01
N HIS A 279 -12.25 8.34 -15.77
CA HIS A 279 -12.12 6.91 -16.11
C HIS A 279 -10.82 6.60 -16.86
N LYS A 280 -10.44 7.44 -17.83
CA LYS A 280 -9.19 7.27 -18.57
C LYS A 280 -7.97 7.41 -17.66
N ILE A 281 -7.97 8.38 -16.75
CA ILE A 281 -6.88 8.53 -15.75
C ILE A 281 -6.82 7.28 -14.86
N LEU A 282 -7.96 6.81 -14.33
CA LEU A 282 -8.00 5.62 -13.47
C LEU A 282 -7.49 4.36 -14.20
N ALA A 283 -7.94 4.14 -15.44
CA ALA A 283 -7.49 3.01 -16.25
C ALA A 283 -5.98 3.05 -16.52
N ARG A 284 -5.42 4.25 -16.71
CA ARG A 284 -3.98 4.46 -16.93
C ARG A 284 -3.15 4.39 -15.65
N LEU A 285 -3.70 4.77 -14.49
CA LEU A 285 -3.09 4.53 -13.18
C LEU A 285 -2.91 3.02 -12.92
N HIS A 286 -3.79 2.18 -13.46
CA HIS A 286 -3.71 0.72 -13.32
C HIS A 286 -3.06 0.02 -14.52
N ALA A 287 -2.38 0.75 -15.41
CA ALA A 287 -1.69 0.14 -16.55
C ALA A 287 -0.53 -0.77 -16.10
N ARG A 288 -0.12 -1.72 -16.96
CA ARG A 288 0.89 -2.75 -16.64
C ARG A 288 2.19 -2.18 -16.09
N ASN A 289 2.68 -1.11 -16.70
CA ASN A 289 3.93 -0.45 -16.32
C ASN A 289 3.81 0.53 -15.15
N ARG A 290 2.68 0.55 -14.45
CA ARG A 290 2.54 1.31 -13.21
C ARG A 290 2.95 0.45 -12.01
N PRO A 291 3.66 1.02 -11.02
CA PRO A 291 4.10 0.27 -9.85
C PRO A 291 2.97 -0.01 -8.87
N TRP A 292 1.81 0.62 -9.03
CA TRP A 292 0.79 0.64 -7.99
C TRP A 292 0.12 -0.74 -7.79
N PRO A 293 0.13 -1.28 -6.57
CA PRO A 293 -0.54 -2.53 -6.20
C PRO A 293 -2.07 -2.39 -6.12
N SER A 294 -2.57 -1.17 -5.93
CA SER A 294 -3.98 -0.79 -5.91
C SER A 294 -4.12 0.69 -6.31
N LEU A 295 -5.35 1.20 -6.40
CA LEU A 295 -5.60 2.65 -6.54
C LEU A 295 -4.97 3.43 -5.38
N PHE A 296 -5.04 2.88 -4.17
CA PHE A 296 -4.66 3.59 -2.95
C PHE A 296 -3.15 3.79 -2.86
N GLY A 297 -2.38 2.84 -3.41
CA GLY A 297 -0.94 2.98 -3.56
C GLY A 297 -0.51 4.21 -4.37
N ALA A 298 -1.40 4.82 -5.18
CA ALA A 298 -1.09 6.04 -5.92
C ALA A 298 -1.32 7.35 -5.12
N PHE A 299 -1.76 7.29 -3.86
CA PHE A 299 -2.04 8.47 -3.03
C PHE A 299 -0.81 9.02 -2.32
N SER A 300 0.07 8.14 -1.81
CA SER A 300 1.30 8.55 -1.15
C SER A 300 2.35 7.44 -1.16
N PRO A 301 3.64 7.75 -0.93
CA PRO A 301 4.68 6.73 -0.76
C PRO A 301 4.37 5.75 0.36
N ASN A 302 3.76 6.22 1.45
CA ASN A 302 3.35 5.36 2.54
C ASN A 302 2.28 4.37 2.08
N GLU A 303 1.22 4.84 1.42
CA GLU A 303 0.18 3.95 0.88
C GLU A 303 0.72 3.01 -0.20
N ASP A 304 1.68 3.43 -1.04
CA ASP A 304 2.33 2.54 -2.02
C ASP A 304 2.99 1.33 -1.34
N PHE A 305 3.75 1.58 -0.26
CA PHE A 305 4.37 0.51 0.51
C PHE A 305 3.34 -0.35 1.24
N VAL A 306 2.34 0.26 1.89
CA VAL A 306 1.30 -0.44 2.65
C VAL A 306 0.46 -1.33 1.75
N GLU A 307 0.03 -0.81 0.61
CA GLU A 307 -0.76 -1.56 -0.37
C GLU A 307 0.09 -2.64 -1.05
N THR A 308 1.39 -2.41 -1.22
CA THR A 308 2.30 -3.43 -1.78
C THR A 308 2.47 -4.57 -0.78
N PHE A 309 2.67 -4.25 0.50
CA PHE A 309 2.72 -5.24 1.57
C PHE A 309 1.40 -6.01 1.72
N THR A 310 0.27 -5.32 1.55
CA THR A 310 -1.06 -5.93 1.54
C THR A 310 -1.16 -6.94 0.41
N LEU A 311 -0.90 -6.54 -0.83
CA LEU A 311 -0.92 -7.44 -1.99
C LEU A 311 0.05 -8.61 -1.82
N PHE A 312 1.26 -8.37 -1.31
CA PHE A 312 2.25 -9.41 -1.01
C PHE A 312 1.69 -10.42 0.00
N THR A 313 1.06 -9.96 1.07
CA THR A 313 0.46 -10.82 2.09
C THR A 313 -0.69 -11.65 1.52
N LEU A 314 -1.59 -11.03 0.75
CA LEU A 314 -2.75 -11.71 0.17
C LEU A 314 -2.36 -12.76 -0.87
N THR A 315 -1.33 -12.50 -1.68
CA THR A 315 -0.82 -13.44 -2.70
C THR A 315 -0.01 -14.60 -2.12
N HIS A 316 0.39 -14.52 -0.85
CA HIS A 316 1.04 -15.60 -0.11
C HIS A 316 0.10 -16.28 0.93
N ALA A 317 -1.17 -15.88 0.97
CA ALA A 317 -2.16 -16.50 1.84
C ALA A 317 -2.50 -17.94 1.41
N THR A 318 -3.25 -18.66 2.24
CA THR A 318 -3.72 -20.03 1.95
C THR A 318 -5.26 -20.11 1.99
N PRO A 319 -5.97 -20.18 0.84
CA PRO A 319 -5.46 -20.05 -0.52
C PRO A 319 -5.04 -18.60 -0.87
N PRO A 320 -4.14 -18.41 -1.85
CA PRO A 320 -3.68 -17.08 -2.24
C PRO A 320 -4.74 -16.30 -3.01
N LEU A 321 -4.72 -14.98 -2.88
CA LEU A 321 -5.48 -14.09 -3.76
C LEU A 321 -4.91 -14.18 -5.18
N THR A 322 -5.73 -14.64 -6.11
CA THR A 322 -5.35 -14.82 -7.53
C THR A 322 -6.06 -13.84 -8.45
N SER A 323 -7.16 -13.22 -8.00
CA SER A 323 -7.97 -12.33 -8.82
C SER A 323 -8.69 -11.28 -7.98
N LEU A 324 -8.66 -10.03 -8.41
CA LEU A 324 -9.49 -8.93 -7.93
C LEU A 324 -9.69 -7.94 -9.09
N PRO A 325 -10.63 -8.21 -10.01
CA PRO A 325 -10.78 -7.41 -11.22
C PRO A 325 -11.49 -6.08 -10.93
N LEU A 326 -10.88 -4.96 -11.30
CA LEU A 326 -11.49 -3.64 -11.35
C LEU A 326 -12.05 -3.37 -12.76
N GLN A 327 -13.36 -3.17 -12.86
CA GLN A 327 -14.06 -2.80 -14.08
C GLN A 327 -14.12 -1.27 -14.23
N ILE A 328 -13.60 -0.74 -15.34
CA ILE A 328 -13.49 0.70 -15.59
C ILE A 328 -14.19 1.06 -16.92
N PRO A 329 -15.37 1.70 -16.86
CA PRO A 329 -16.09 2.20 -18.04
C PRO A 329 -15.38 3.36 -18.77
N ILE A 330 -14.49 3.06 -19.72
CA ILE A 330 -13.69 4.08 -20.47
C ILE A 330 -14.40 4.70 -21.68
N GLY A 331 -15.63 4.28 -22.01
CA GLY A 331 -16.46 4.84 -23.08
C GLY A 331 -17.85 4.21 -23.16
N ARG A 332 -18.73 4.69 -24.07
CA ARG A 332 -20.14 4.24 -24.16
C ARG A 332 -20.34 2.72 -24.27
N ARG A 333 -19.34 2.00 -24.80
CA ARG A 333 -19.34 0.53 -24.95
C ARG A 333 -17.96 -0.08 -24.72
N ARG A 334 -17.05 0.68 -24.10
CA ARG A 334 -15.67 0.24 -23.85
C ARG A 334 -15.47 0.12 -22.35
N ILE A 335 -15.06 -1.07 -21.92
CA ILE A 335 -14.74 -1.39 -20.54
C ILE A 335 -13.27 -1.82 -20.53
N SER A 336 -12.49 -1.26 -19.61
CA SER A 336 -11.16 -1.74 -19.27
C SER A 336 -11.27 -2.57 -18.00
N ILE A 337 -10.70 -3.78 -17.99
CA ILE A 337 -10.62 -4.62 -16.80
C ILE A 337 -9.17 -4.65 -16.35
N ARG A 338 -8.95 -4.35 -15.07
CA ARG A 338 -7.62 -4.35 -14.44
C ARG A 338 -7.62 -5.34 -13.30
N ASN A 339 -6.85 -6.42 -13.44
CA ASN A 339 -6.79 -7.48 -12.43
C ASN A 339 -5.35 -7.60 -11.93
N ILE A 340 -5.00 -6.77 -10.95
CA ILE A 340 -3.61 -6.65 -10.48
C ILE A 340 -3.06 -7.99 -9.99
N PRO A 341 -3.74 -8.75 -9.09
CA PRO A 341 -3.22 -10.03 -8.62
C PRO A 341 -2.94 -11.01 -9.76
N ALA A 342 -3.82 -11.07 -10.77
CA ALA A 342 -3.69 -12.00 -11.89
C ALA A 342 -2.57 -11.60 -12.88
N THR A 343 -2.13 -10.34 -12.89
CA THR A 343 -1.17 -9.83 -13.87
C THR A 343 0.16 -9.40 -13.26
N ILE A 344 0.47 -9.74 -11.99
CA ILE A 344 1.72 -9.34 -11.32
C ILE A 344 2.95 -9.59 -12.20
N ALA A 345 3.07 -10.79 -12.79
CA ALA A 345 4.21 -11.19 -13.63
C ALA A 345 4.39 -10.32 -14.88
N GLU A 346 3.32 -9.64 -15.33
CA GLU A 346 3.32 -8.72 -16.48
C GLU A 346 3.61 -7.27 -16.06
N ARG A 347 3.83 -7.01 -14.76
CA ARG A 347 4.02 -5.67 -14.18
C ARG A 347 5.42 -5.55 -13.58
N PRO A 348 6.44 -5.18 -14.37
CA PRO A 348 7.84 -5.29 -13.95
C PRO A 348 8.19 -4.40 -12.73
N LEU A 349 7.63 -3.18 -12.65
CA LEU A 349 7.89 -2.30 -11.51
C LEU A 349 7.24 -2.82 -10.22
N LEU A 350 5.99 -3.29 -10.29
CA LEU A 350 5.32 -3.89 -9.14
C LEU A 350 5.99 -5.22 -8.74
N SER A 351 6.35 -6.05 -9.70
CA SER A 351 7.11 -7.29 -9.44
C SER A 351 8.43 -7.00 -8.74
N ALA A 352 9.17 -5.96 -9.15
CA ALA A 352 10.39 -5.54 -8.47
C ALA A 352 10.13 -5.12 -7.02
N LEU A 353 9.04 -4.39 -6.74
CA LEU A 353 8.65 -4.02 -5.38
C LEU A 353 8.28 -5.26 -4.53
N LEU A 354 7.49 -6.19 -5.09
CA LEU A 354 7.12 -7.43 -4.41
C LEU A 354 8.36 -8.31 -4.13
N GLN A 355 9.33 -8.35 -5.03
CA GLN A 355 10.61 -9.05 -4.80
C GLN A 355 11.38 -8.45 -3.62
N CYS A 356 11.25 -7.14 -3.34
CA CYS A 356 11.84 -6.54 -2.15
C CYS A 356 11.26 -7.15 -0.86
N PHE A 357 9.95 -7.36 -0.82
CA PHE A 357 9.27 -8.03 0.28
C PHE A 357 9.66 -9.50 0.37
N ASP A 358 9.77 -10.19 -0.76
CA ASP A 358 10.24 -11.57 -0.81
C ASP A 358 11.67 -11.71 -0.29
N ASN A 359 12.60 -10.86 -0.71
CA ASN A 359 13.97 -10.86 -0.19
C ASN A 359 14.02 -10.57 1.32
N ARG A 360 13.08 -9.76 1.82
CA ARG A 360 13.02 -9.36 3.23
C ARG A 360 12.34 -10.42 4.12
N PHE A 361 11.33 -11.11 3.61
CA PHE A 361 10.42 -11.96 4.40
C PHE A 361 10.31 -13.40 3.91
N GLY A 362 10.57 -13.66 2.62
CA GLY A 362 10.47 -14.94 1.93
C GLY A 362 11.63 -15.91 2.17
N GLY A 363 12.75 -15.44 2.73
CA GLY A 363 13.87 -16.29 3.15
C GLY A 363 13.53 -17.34 4.23
N ALA A 364 12.35 -17.24 4.84
CA ALA A 364 11.76 -18.29 5.66
C ALA A 364 10.83 -19.17 4.82
N SER A 365 11.39 -19.93 3.87
CA SER A 365 10.69 -21.14 3.40
C SER A 365 10.42 -22.04 4.62
N PRO A 366 9.22 -22.62 4.75
CA PRO A 366 8.81 -23.40 5.93
C PRO A 366 9.75 -24.56 6.25
#